data_AF-A0A919XVQ7-F1
#
_entry.id   AF-A0A919XVQ7-F1
#
_cell.length_a   1.000
_cell.length_b   1.000
_cell.length_c   1.000
_cell.angle_alpha   90.00
_cell.angle_beta   90.00
_cell.angle_gamma   90.00
#
_symmetry.space_group_name_H-M   'P 1'
#
loop_
_entity.id
_entity.type
_entity.pdbx_description
1 polymer ?
#
loop_
_entity_poly.entity_id
_entity_poly.type
_entity_poly.pdbx_seq_one_letter_code
_entity_poly.pdbx_strand_id
1 'polypeptide(L)' 'MNCQSDVEQLDLFGGADLSPQPDTAAEVLNGVYYEASTGLFVSFVLGRRHYEWSEKGCTFDRDWQERVKRERAI' A
#
# COMPACT_ATOMS: atom_id res chain seq x y z
N MET A 1 -15.11 54.77 -0.29
CA MET A 1 -14.11 53.74 -0.67
C MET A 1 -14.15 52.64 0.37
N ASN A 2 -14.67 51.46 0.04
CA ASN A 2 -14.52 50.25 0.85
C ASN A 2 -13.79 49.22 -0.01
N CYS A 3 -12.50 49.01 0.25
CA CYS A 3 -11.69 48.01 -0.42
C CYS A 3 -11.93 46.67 0.25
N GLN A 4 -12.86 45.87 -0.27
CA GLN A 4 -12.92 44.45 0.03
C GLN A 4 -11.91 43.75 -0.89
N SER A 5 -10.74 43.42 -0.34
CA SER A 5 -9.79 42.54 -0.99
C SER A 5 -10.35 41.11 -0.93
N ASP A 6 -10.83 40.62 -2.06
CA ASP A 6 -11.20 39.21 -2.25
C ASP A 6 -9.95 38.35 -2.07
N VAL A 7 -9.89 37.60 -0.97
CA VAL A 7 -8.80 36.66 -0.71
C VAL A 7 -9.15 35.38 -1.45
N GLU A 8 -8.72 35.27 -2.70
CA GLU A 8 -8.86 34.03 -3.46
C GLU A 8 -7.90 32.99 -2.89
N GLN A 9 -8.44 31.91 -2.34
CA GLN A 9 -7.66 30.76 -1.90
C GLN A 9 -7.16 30.00 -3.13
N LEU A 10 -5.91 30.26 -3.52
CA LEU A 10 -5.24 29.51 -4.57
C LEU A 10 -4.94 28.10 -4.04
N ASP A 11 -5.61 27.08 -4.58
CA ASP A 11 -5.33 25.68 -4.24
C ASP A 11 -3.96 25.28 -4.81
N LEU A 12 -2.92 25.38 -3.99
CA LEU A 12 -1.53 25.03 -4.35
C LEU A 12 -1.35 23.53 -4.67
N PHE A 13 -2.33 22.67 -4.35
CA PHE A 13 -2.23 21.22 -4.48
C PHE A 13 -3.19 20.61 -5.51
N GLY A 14 -4.07 21.40 -6.13
CA GLY A 14 -5.12 20.92 -7.05
C GLY A 14 -4.66 20.58 -8.48
N GLY A 15 -3.37 20.74 -8.80
CA GLY A 15 -2.83 20.59 -10.16
C GLY A 15 -2.26 19.21 -10.52
N ALA A 16 -2.19 18.28 -9.57
CA ALA A 16 -1.84 16.90 -9.87
C ALA A 16 -3.12 16.13 -10.13
N ASP A 17 -3.31 15.66 -11.37
CA ASP A 17 -4.28 14.61 -11.67
C ASP A 17 -3.85 13.33 -10.93
N LEU A 18 -4.23 13.25 -9.65
CA LEU A 18 -4.15 12.06 -8.81
C LEU A 18 -5.35 11.16 -9.05
N SER A 19 -6.04 11.32 -10.19
CA SER A 19 -7.05 10.37 -10.63
C SER A 19 -6.36 9.01 -10.73
N PRO A 20 -6.69 8.03 -9.88
CA PRO A 20 -6.12 6.70 -10.02
C PRO A 20 -6.57 6.20 -11.38
N GLN A 21 -5.64 6.12 -12.35
CA GLN A 21 -5.88 5.45 -13.61
C GLN A 21 -6.41 4.04 -13.27
N PRO A 22 -7.63 3.67 -13.72
CA PRO A 22 -8.18 2.34 -13.50
C PRO A 22 -7.51 1.36 -14.47
N ASP A 23 -6.17 1.33 -14.46
CA ASP A 23 -5.39 0.37 -15.22
C ASP A 23 -5.41 -0.93 -14.42
N THR A 24 -6.46 -1.73 -14.65
CA THR A 24 -6.63 -3.08 -14.09
C THR A 24 -6.55 -3.10 -12.56
N ALA A 25 -7.70 -3.00 -11.90
CA ALA A 25 -7.88 -3.16 -10.45
C ALA A 25 -7.57 -4.59 -9.95
N ALA A 26 -6.36 -5.12 -10.23
CA ALA A 26 -5.69 -5.88 -9.21
C ALA A 26 -5.46 -4.87 -8.08
N GLU A 27 -6.26 -4.97 -7.01
CA GLU A 27 -6.09 -4.15 -5.80
C GLU A 27 -4.60 -3.97 -5.54
N VAL A 28 -4.12 -2.72 -5.66
CA VAL A 28 -2.71 -2.43 -5.59
C VAL A 28 -2.22 -2.88 -4.22
N LEU A 29 -1.58 -4.05 -4.17
CA LEU A 29 -1.18 -4.69 -2.92
C LEU A 29 -0.16 -3.78 -2.22
N ASN A 30 -0.43 -3.51 -0.95
CA ASN A 30 0.42 -2.68 -0.11
C ASN A 30 0.55 -3.34 1.28
N GLY A 31 1.80 -3.51 1.72
CA GLY A 31 2.13 -4.20 2.97
C GLY A 31 2.60 -5.64 2.76
N VAL A 32 2.65 -6.41 3.85
CA VAL A 32 3.16 -7.77 3.85
C VAL A 32 2.02 -8.77 3.71
N TYR A 33 2.21 -9.75 2.82
CA TYR A 33 1.29 -10.84 2.54
C TYR A 33 2.03 -12.17 2.63
N TYR A 34 1.29 -13.25 2.84
CA TYR A 34 1.82 -14.60 2.83
C TYR A 34 1.43 -15.30 1.53
N GLU A 35 2.41 -15.74 0.75
CA GLU A 35 2.20 -16.48 -0.49
C GLU A 35 2.23 -17.98 -0.19
N ALA A 36 1.06 -18.63 -0.16
CA ALA A 36 0.95 -20.03 0.27
C ALA A 36 1.58 -21.02 -0.72
N SER A 37 1.64 -20.65 -2.01
CA SER A 37 2.24 -21.46 -3.07
C SER A 37 3.76 -21.60 -2.92
N THR A 38 4.42 -20.56 -2.42
CA THR A 38 5.89 -20.52 -2.26
C THR A 38 6.34 -20.63 -0.80
N GLY A 39 5.44 -20.43 0.16
CA GLY A 39 5.76 -20.41 1.59
C GLY A 39 6.59 -19.18 1.98
N LEU A 40 6.40 -18.06 1.27
CA LEU A 40 7.13 -16.82 1.47
C LEU A 40 6.22 -15.73 2.05
N PHE A 41 6.79 -14.91 2.91
CA PHE A 41 6.23 -13.60 3.21
C PHE A 41 6.78 -12.60 2.19
N VAL A 42 5.88 -11.85 1.56
CA VAL A 42 6.20 -10.92 0.48
C VAL A 42 5.65 -9.56 0.84
N SER A 43 6.52 -8.55 0.84
CA SER A 43 6.12 -7.16 0.98
C SER A 43 5.87 -6.54 -0.38
N PHE A 44 4.72 -5.87 -0.50
CA PHE A 44 4.34 -5.10 -1.66
C PHE A 44 4.30 -3.61 -1.32
N VAL A 45 4.83 -2.78 -2.22
CA VAL A 45 4.72 -1.32 -2.18
C VAL A 45 4.24 -0.85 -3.54
N LEU A 46 3.09 -0.17 -3.56
CA LEU A 46 2.42 0.26 -4.79
C LEU A 46 2.24 -0.91 -5.79
N GLY A 47 1.89 -2.10 -5.29
CA GLY A 47 1.66 -3.30 -6.10
C GLY A 47 2.92 -4.00 -6.60
N ARG A 48 4.12 -3.51 -6.26
CA ARG A 48 5.40 -4.12 -6.63
C ARG A 48 5.96 -4.95 -5.49
N ARG A 49 6.52 -6.13 -5.77
CA ARG A 49 7.23 -6.96 -4.77
C ARG A 49 8.57 -6.30 -4.42
N HIS A 50 8.82 -6.07 -3.13
CA HIS A 50 10.05 -5.41 -2.66
C HIS A 50 10.96 -6.34 -1.85
N TYR A 51 10.41 -7.04 -0.87
CA TYR A 51 11.16 -7.96 -0.02
C TYR A 51 10.43 -9.27 0.10
N GLU A 52 11.18 -10.36 0.08
CA GLU A 52 10.70 -11.72 0.25
C GLU A 52 11.55 -12.44 1.29
N TRP A 53 10.88 -13.21 2.15
CA TRP A 53 11.58 -14.06 3.11
C TRP A 53 10.78 -15.32 3.39
N SER A 54 11.52 -16.42 3.60
CA SER A 54 10.92 -17.72 3.85
C SER A 54 10.33 -17.80 5.24
N GLU A 55 9.17 -18.45 5.35
CA GLU A 55 8.53 -18.76 6.63
C GLU A 55 9.51 -19.45 7.61
N LYS A 56 10.31 -20.40 7.11
CA LYS A 56 11.26 -21.17 7.95
C LYS A 56 12.45 -20.35 8.46
N GLY A 57 12.78 -19.24 7.80
CA GLY A 57 13.89 -18.35 8.18
C GLY A 57 13.41 -17.07 8.88
N CYS A 58 12.10 -16.95 9.10
CA CYS A 58 11.47 -15.77 9.63
C CYS A 58 11.67 -15.69 11.14
N THR A 59 12.42 -14.68 11.60
CA THR A 59 12.70 -14.42 13.03
C THR A 59 11.59 -13.62 13.72
N PHE A 60 10.56 -13.21 12.99
CA PHE A 60 9.40 -12.52 13.56
C PHE A 60 8.58 -13.44 14.47
N ASP A 61 7.83 -12.81 15.37
CA ASP A 61 6.96 -13.50 16.33
C ASP A 61 5.98 -14.46 15.63
N ARG A 62 5.77 -15.63 16.23
CA ARG A 62 4.94 -16.68 15.63
C ARG A 62 3.46 -16.25 15.53
N ASP A 63 2.94 -15.55 16.53
CA ASP A 63 1.57 -15.06 16.51
C ASP A 63 1.37 -14.05 15.38
N TRP A 64 2.38 -13.21 15.11
CA TRP A 64 2.36 -12.31 13.96
C TRP A 64 2.32 -13.09 12.64
N GLN A 65 3.17 -14.11 12.49
CA GLN A 65 3.22 -14.95 11.29
C GLN A 65 1.88 -15.63 11.02
N GLU A 66 1.29 -16.25 12.05
CA GLU A 66 -0.01 -16.92 11.94
C GLU A 66 -1.14 -15.94 11.62
N ARG A 67 -1.12 -14.75 12.22
CA ARG A 67 -2.08 -13.70 11.90
C ARG A 67 -2.00 -13.27 10.43
N VAL A 68 -0.80 -13.04 9.91
CA VAL A 68 -0.60 -12.64 8.51
C VAL A 68 -1.03 -13.76 7.56
N LYS A 69 -0.70 -15.03 7.85
CA LYS A 69 -1.17 -16.18 7.07
C LYS A 69 -2.69 -16.30 7.05
N ARG A 70 -3.36 -16.00 8.16
CA ARG A 70 -4.82 -16.10 8.26
C ARG A 70 -5.53 -14.94 7.56
N GLU A 71 -5.04 -13.73 7.74
CA GLU A 71 -5.74 -12.51 7.32
C GLU A 71 -5.31 -12.02 5.93
N ARG A 72 -4.10 -12.39 5.49
CA ARG A 72 -3.42 -11.81 4.31
C ARG A 72 -2.68 -12.87 3.49
N ALA A 73 -3.23 -14.07 3.41
CA ALA A 73 -2.75 -15.07 2.46
C ALA A 73 -3.22 -14.75 1.05
N ILE A 74 -2.28 -14.83 0.09
CA ILE A 74 -2.51 -14.69 -1.35
C ILE A 74 -2.03 -15.94 -2.10
#